data_AF-A0A1A7ZVU1-F1
#
_entry.id   AF-A0A1A7ZVU1-F1
#
_cell.length_a   1.000
_cell.length_b   1.000
_cell.length_c   1.000
_cell.angle_alpha   90.00
_cell.angle_beta   90.00
_cell.angle_gamma   90.00
#
_symmetry.space_group_name_H-M   'P 1'
#
loop_
_entity.id
_entity.type
_entity.pdbx_description
1 polymer ?
#
loop_
_entity_poly.entity_id
_entity_poly.type
_entity_poly.pdbx_seq_one_letter_code
_entity_poly.pdbx_strand_id
1 'polypeptide(L)'
;MPDTKLLLEALSALSGCNVESTTGSSQITPHDFITAVALRKYYKQQGFQELEYPSIGTLSVHDDEDLYSSPPPLTEGPGESLKPKVQINLQDFFHPQFDYDFTNIKDGDKTFLRGNENYIRPCGWNRAALYVLDKYSGGNQWLGTGNDAWPVSYHAKNIDGSLGVIVAHKGKPDDTPGFLEAGAASVIQEHTAGNGVYSTPDIKMAEKYCKTFKSKVDGKTYKVVLQNRINPQKRAVCQREDLWVVYIPDGKNDLQRRAIVQESIRPYGLLMKPA
;
A
#
# COMPACT_ATOMS: atom_id res chain seq x y z
N MET A 1 -8.36 20.17 5.25
CA MET A 1 -7.03 19.73 4.81
C MET A 1 -6.30 19.19 6.02
N PRO A 2 -5.77 17.96 5.99
CA PRO A 2 -4.98 17.43 7.09
C PRO A 2 -3.71 18.29 7.32
N ASP A 3 -3.25 18.36 8.57
CA ASP A 3 -2.01 19.08 8.91
C ASP A 3 -0.83 18.50 8.11
N THR A 4 -0.05 19.37 7.47
CA THR A 4 1.04 18.94 6.60
C THR A 4 2.15 18.21 7.34
N LYS A 5 2.47 18.60 8.58
CA LYS A 5 3.46 17.88 9.38
C LYS A 5 2.96 16.49 9.73
N LEU A 6 1.67 16.36 10.04
CA LEU A 6 1.04 15.06 10.26
C LEU A 6 1.11 14.18 9.00
N LEU A 7 0.91 14.75 7.80
CA LEU A 7 1.06 14.02 6.54
C LEU A 7 2.50 13.53 6.31
N LEU A 8 3.51 14.36 6.62
CA LEU A 8 4.92 13.96 6.52
C LEU A 8 5.24 12.82 7.51
N GLU A 9 4.76 12.90 8.75
CA GLU A 9 4.90 11.84 9.75
C GLU A 9 4.24 10.52 9.30
N ALA A 10 3.05 10.62 8.66
CA ALA A 10 2.35 9.46 8.13
C ALA A 10 3.12 8.79 6.98
N LEU A 11 3.69 9.58 6.05
CA LEU A 11 4.57 9.07 5.01
C LEU A 11 5.80 8.40 5.63
N SER A 12 6.48 9.05 6.58
CA SER A 12 7.60 8.47 7.33
C SER A 12 7.27 7.13 7.97
N ALA A 13 6.10 7.01 8.61
CA ALA A 13 5.67 5.78 9.25
C ALA A 13 5.47 4.62 8.27
N LEU A 14 4.96 4.92 7.06
CA LEU A 14 4.76 3.93 6.00
C LEU A 14 6.06 3.49 5.34
N SER A 15 6.93 4.43 4.95
CA SER A 15 8.16 4.12 4.23
C SER A 15 9.31 3.67 5.11
N GLY A 16 9.31 4.06 6.39
CA GLY A 16 10.49 3.93 7.26
C GLY A 16 11.58 4.97 7.00
N CYS A 17 11.35 5.93 6.09
CA CYS A 17 12.24 7.06 5.84
C CYS A 17 11.93 8.23 6.77
N ASN A 18 12.87 9.18 6.91
CA ASN A 18 12.55 10.50 7.43
C ASN A 18 12.10 11.40 6.27
N VAL A 19 10.80 11.68 6.17
CA VAL A 19 10.19 12.44 5.07
C VAL A 19 10.04 13.89 5.52
N GLU A 20 10.65 14.81 4.77
CA GLU A 20 10.65 16.23 5.06
C GLU A 20 10.15 17.05 3.86
N SER A 21 9.60 18.23 4.13
CA SER A 21 9.22 19.16 3.06
C SER A 21 10.45 19.88 2.50
N THR A 22 10.45 20.13 1.19
CA THR A 22 11.40 21.03 0.52
C THR A 22 10.66 22.05 -0.36
N THR A 23 11.32 23.16 -0.67
CA THR A 23 10.86 24.15 -1.66
C THR A 23 11.33 23.83 -3.08
N GLY A 24 12.35 22.97 -3.21
CA GLY A 24 12.81 22.45 -4.51
C GLY A 24 11.89 21.34 -5.04
N SER A 25 12.31 20.65 -6.10
CA SER A 25 11.56 19.51 -6.63
C SER A 25 11.59 18.32 -5.66
N SER A 26 10.50 17.54 -5.64
CA SER A 26 10.45 16.27 -4.89
C SER A 26 11.53 15.30 -5.38
N GLN A 27 12.26 14.68 -4.45
CA GLN A 27 13.23 13.62 -4.77
C GLN A 27 12.54 12.34 -5.27
N ILE A 28 11.30 12.13 -4.85
CA ILE A 28 10.50 10.94 -5.20
C ILE A 28 9.08 11.35 -5.57
N THR A 29 8.51 10.66 -6.56
CA THR A 29 7.10 10.85 -6.93
C THR A 29 6.18 10.12 -5.94
N PRO A 30 4.90 10.53 -5.79
CA PRO A 30 3.93 9.77 -4.99
C PRO A 30 3.83 8.31 -5.40
N HIS A 31 4.00 8.05 -6.69
CA HIS A 31 3.95 6.71 -7.24
C HIS A 31 5.15 5.84 -6.83
N ASP A 32 6.36 6.35 -6.98
CA ASP A 32 7.58 5.62 -6.60
C ASP A 32 7.61 5.36 -5.10
N PHE A 33 7.19 6.35 -4.30
CA PHE A 33 7.11 6.24 -2.85
C PHE A 33 6.23 5.06 -2.44
N ILE A 34 5.05 4.94 -3.05
CA ILE A 34 4.08 3.93 -2.68
C ILE A 34 4.41 2.58 -3.29
N THR A 35 5.01 2.56 -4.48
CA THR A 35 5.60 1.35 -5.04
C THR A 35 6.64 0.77 -4.08
N ALA A 36 7.47 1.64 -3.47
CA ALA A 36 8.44 1.22 -2.47
C ALA A 36 7.78 0.67 -1.20
N VAL A 37 6.76 1.35 -0.67
CA VAL A 37 5.98 0.87 0.49
C VAL A 37 5.34 -0.49 0.20
N ALA A 38 4.72 -0.64 -0.97
CA ALA A 38 3.97 -1.82 -1.36
C ALA A 38 4.87 -3.04 -1.61
N LEU A 39 6.05 -2.83 -2.22
CA LEU A 39 7.02 -3.89 -2.47
C LEU A 39 7.83 -4.28 -1.24
N ARG A 40 7.88 -3.45 -0.19
CA ARG A 40 8.70 -3.72 1.01
C ARG A 40 8.41 -5.09 1.62
N LYS A 41 7.13 -5.46 1.78
CA LYS A 41 6.77 -6.78 2.34
C LYS A 41 7.12 -7.93 1.39
N TYR A 42 6.91 -7.76 0.09
CA TYR A 42 7.36 -8.75 -0.90
C TYR A 42 8.87 -8.98 -0.78
N TYR A 43 9.68 -7.92 -0.77
CA TYR A 43 11.13 -8.04 -0.62
C TYR A 43 11.56 -8.66 0.71
N LYS A 44 10.86 -8.35 1.82
CA LYS A 44 11.08 -8.99 3.13
C LYS A 44 10.87 -10.50 3.03
N GLN A 45 9.81 -10.94 2.35
CA GLN A 45 9.49 -12.35 2.15
C GLN A 45 10.50 -13.06 1.24
N GLN A 46 11.08 -12.35 0.29
CA GLN A 46 12.17 -12.86 -0.56
C GLN A 46 13.54 -12.85 0.13
N GLY A 47 13.63 -12.45 1.40
CA GLY A 47 14.87 -12.45 2.19
C GLY A 47 15.80 -11.25 1.95
N PHE A 48 15.32 -10.19 1.29
CA PHE A 48 16.12 -8.96 1.11
C PHE A 48 16.19 -8.18 2.42
N GLN A 49 17.39 -7.70 2.76
CA GLN A 49 17.62 -6.84 3.92
C GLN A 49 17.49 -5.36 3.57
N GLU A 50 17.90 -5.00 2.36
CA GLU A 50 17.97 -3.62 1.87
C GLU A 50 17.47 -3.51 0.44
N LEU A 51 16.95 -2.33 0.08
CA LEU A 51 16.48 -2.01 -1.26
C LEU A 51 17.10 -0.73 -1.77
N GLU A 52 17.77 -0.82 -2.90
CA GLU A 52 18.33 0.35 -3.57
C GLU A 52 17.29 1.05 -4.42
N TYR A 53 17.02 2.31 -4.10
CA TYR A 53 16.20 3.19 -4.92
C TYR A 53 17.05 4.34 -5.45
N PRO A 54 17.08 4.56 -6.79
CA PRO A 54 17.85 5.65 -7.38
C PRO A 54 17.52 7.04 -6.79
N SER A 55 16.29 7.23 -6.31
CA SER A 55 15.78 8.50 -5.79
C SER A 55 15.99 8.74 -4.29
N ILE A 56 16.06 7.67 -3.49
CA ILE A 56 16.05 7.77 -2.01
C ILE A 56 17.15 6.95 -1.34
N GLY A 57 18.02 6.32 -2.13
CA GLY A 57 19.12 5.48 -1.67
C GLY A 57 18.64 4.12 -1.13
N THR A 58 19.42 3.57 -0.21
CA THR A 58 19.21 2.28 0.41
C THR A 58 18.12 2.34 1.48
N LEU A 59 17.03 1.59 1.30
CA LEU A 59 15.98 1.41 2.31
C LEU A 59 16.15 0.09 3.05
N SER A 60 16.16 0.14 4.38
CA SER A 60 16.02 -1.08 5.18
C SER A 60 14.63 -1.68 5.02
N VAL A 61 14.59 -2.98 4.76
CA VAL A 61 13.35 -3.75 4.60
C VAL A 61 12.78 -4.14 5.97
N HIS A 62 13.62 -4.21 7.01
CA HIS A 62 13.24 -4.54 8.37
C HIS A 62 12.42 -3.43 9.02
N ASP A 63 11.46 -3.80 9.87
CA ASP A 63 10.66 -2.84 10.64
C ASP A 63 11.38 -2.54 11.96
N ASP A 64 11.34 -1.29 12.46
CA ASP A 64 11.93 -0.92 13.77
C ASP A 64 11.30 -1.71 14.96
N GLU A 65 10.18 -2.39 14.73
CA GLU A 65 9.41 -3.17 15.71
C GLU A 65 9.21 -4.62 15.23
N ASP A 66 10.26 -5.29 14.76
CA ASP A 66 10.18 -6.75 14.65
C ASP A 66 10.12 -7.33 16.08
N LEU A 67 8.91 -7.64 16.55
CA LEU A 67 8.59 -8.20 17.88
C LEU A 67 9.32 -9.54 18.16
N TYR A 68 9.90 -10.14 17.11
CA TYR A 68 10.65 -11.39 17.11
C TYR A 68 12.15 -11.20 16.83
N SER A 69 12.64 -9.96 16.72
CA SER A 69 14.07 -9.71 16.65
C SER A 69 14.72 -9.99 17.99
N SER A 70 15.85 -10.69 17.97
CA SER A 70 16.70 -10.84 19.14
C SER A 70 16.98 -9.47 19.75
N PRO A 71 16.85 -9.30 21.07
CA PRO A 71 17.20 -8.03 21.71
C PRO A 71 18.66 -7.68 21.36
N PRO A 72 18.95 -6.40 21.06
CA PRO A 72 20.31 -6.00 20.75
C PRO A 72 21.26 -6.36 21.92
N PRO A 73 22.51 -6.75 21.64
CA PRO A 73 23.50 -7.02 22.67
C PRO A 73 23.65 -5.79 23.57
N LEU A 74 23.75 -6.01 24.90
CA LEU A 74 23.81 -4.99 25.96
C LEU A 74 24.96 -3.96 25.83
N THR A 75 25.82 -4.09 24.81
CA THR A 75 26.96 -3.23 24.53
C THR A 75 26.69 -2.18 23.46
N GLU A 76 25.60 -2.27 22.70
CA GLU A 76 25.20 -1.23 21.76
C GLU A 76 24.19 -0.30 22.45
N GLY A 77 24.59 0.96 22.70
CA GLY A 77 23.61 2.01 22.96
C GLY A 77 22.63 2.11 21.79
N PRO A 78 21.48 2.82 21.94
CA PRO A 78 20.56 3.00 20.82
C PRO A 78 21.30 3.74 19.70
N GLY A 79 21.83 2.98 18.74
CA GLY A 79 22.38 3.55 17.51
C GLY A 79 21.28 4.39 16.90
N GLU A 80 21.59 5.61 16.51
CA GLU A 80 20.65 6.41 15.72
C GLU A 80 20.25 5.54 14.52
N SER A 81 18.98 5.14 14.47
CA SER A 81 18.41 4.55 13.27
C SER A 81 18.54 5.63 12.19
N LEU A 82 19.57 5.53 11.36
CA LEU A 82 19.89 6.44 10.27
C LEU A 82 18.85 6.22 9.16
N LYS A 83 17.60 6.58 9.44
CA LYS A 83 16.52 6.52 8.48
C LYS A 83 16.88 7.41 7.30
N PRO A 84 16.88 6.88 6.06
CA PRO A 84 17.16 7.68 4.88
C PRO A 84 16.26 8.90 4.84
N LYS A 85 16.86 10.06 4.57
CA LYS A 85 16.14 11.33 4.47
C LYS A 85 15.58 11.47 3.05
N VAL A 86 14.29 11.75 2.97
CA VAL A 86 13.57 11.94 1.70
C VAL A 86 12.89 13.30 1.73
N GLN A 87 13.18 14.13 0.74
CA GLN A 87 12.60 15.47 0.63
C GLN A 87 11.52 15.51 -0.45
N ILE A 88 10.34 15.99 -0.10
CA ILE A 88 9.20 16.16 -1.02
C ILE A 88 8.74 17.61 -1.09
N ASN A 89 8.40 18.07 -2.29
CA ASN A 89 7.65 19.29 -2.48
C ASN A 89 6.17 18.99 -2.26
N LEU A 90 5.55 19.67 -1.29
CA LEU A 90 4.17 19.41 -0.91
C LEU A 90 3.18 19.71 -2.05
N GLN A 91 3.49 20.71 -2.90
CA GLN A 91 2.61 21.10 -4.02
C GLN A 91 2.68 20.11 -5.18
N ASP A 92 3.82 19.44 -5.36
CA ASP A 92 4.01 18.43 -6.41
C ASP A 92 3.65 17.02 -5.93
N PHE A 93 3.57 16.81 -4.61
CA PHE A 93 3.32 15.51 -4.02
C PHE A 93 1.86 15.32 -3.62
N PHE A 94 1.23 16.36 -3.04
CA PHE A 94 -0.18 16.35 -2.65
C PHE A 94 -1.02 17.20 -3.58
N HIS A 95 -2.31 16.91 -3.65
CA HIS A 95 -3.25 17.66 -4.46
C HIS A 95 -4.46 18.14 -3.65
N PRO A 96 -4.29 19.16 -2.79
CA PRO A 96 -5.24 19.44 -1.72
C PRO A 96 -6.65 19.82 -2.17
N GLN A 97 -6.82 20.30 -3.41
CA GLN A 97 -8.15 20.57 -3.99
C GLN A 97 -9.02 19.31 -4.11
N PHE A 98 -8.39 18.13 -4.11
CA PHE A 98 -9.07 16.83 -4.15
C PHE A 98 -9.05 16.11 -2.80
N ASP A 99 -8.64 16.77 -1.72
CA ASP A 99 -8.79 16.21 -0.38
C ASP A 99 -10.26 15.93 -0.08
N TYR A 100 -10.52 14.93 0.76
CA TYR A 100 -11.90 14.63 1.15
C TYR A 100 -11.96 14.11 2.57
N ASP A 101 -12.80 14.75 3.37
CA ASP A 101 -13.02 14.39 4.77
C ASP A 101 -14.19 13.41 4.88
N PHE A 102 -13.90 12.14 5.14
CA PHE A 102 -14.92 11.12 5.41
C PHE A 102 -15.20 10.92 6.90
N THR A 103 -14.60 11.69 7.81
CA THR A 103 -14.64 11.45 9.28
C THR A 103 -16.06 11.34 9.82
N ASN A 104 -16.95 12.22 9.36
CA ASN A 104 -18.35 12.27 9.80
C ASN A 104 -19.33 11.69 8.78
N ILE A 105 -18.84 11.04 7.72
CA ILE A 105 -19.66 10.47 6.66
C ILE A 105 -20.17 9.08 7.08
N LYS A 106 -21.45 8.84 6.82
CA LYS A 106 -22.10 7.53 6.95
C LYS A 106 -22.86 7.24 5.66
N ASP A 107 -22.54 6.13 5.02
CA ASP A 107 -23.12 5.77 3.72
C ASP A 107 -24.49 5.11 3.86
N GLY A 108 -24.76 4.49 5.01
CA GLY A 108 -25.96 3.69 5.21
C GLY A 108 -26.02 2.58 4.15
N ASP A 109 -27.16 2.50 3.46
CA ASP A 109 -27.40 1.49 2.42
C ASP A 109 -26.95 1.95 1.01
N LYS A 110 -26.27 3.11 0.90
CA LYS A 110 -25.80 3.61 -0.40
C LYS A 110 -24.63 2.78 -0.91
N THR A 111 -24.77 2.28 -2.13
CA THR A 111 -23.69 1.62 -2.86
C THR A 111 -22.99 2.62 -3.78
N PHE A 112 -21.65 2.57 -3.81
CA PHE A 112 -20.84 3.34 -4.73
C PHE A 112 -20.07 2.39 -5.64
N LEU A 113 -19.91 2.75 -6.92
CA LEU A 113 -19.14 1.95 -7.86
C LEU A 113 -17.92 2.71 -8.37
N ARG A 114 -16.84 1.98 -8.62
CA ARG A 114 -15.64 2.45 -9.33
C ARG A 114 -15.11 1.32 -10.19
N GLY A 115 -15.02 1.52 -11.50
CA GLY A 115 -14.58 0.46 -12.42
C GLY A 115 -15.49 -0.76 -12.39
N ASN A 116 -16.81 -0.55 -12.27
CA ASN A 116 -17.84 -1.59 -12.13
C ASN A 116 -17.75 -2.48 -10.88
N GLU A 117 -16.96 -2.08 -9.89
CA GLU A 117 -16.84 -2.81 -8.63
C GLU A 117 -17.30 -1.96 -7.45
N ASN A 118 -17.81 -2.63 -6.42
CA ASN A 118 -18.27 -1.99 -5.21
C ASN A 118 -17.11 -1.21 -4.55
N TYR A 119 -17.35 0.06 -4.31
CA TYR A 119 -16.43 0.96 -3.65
C TYR A 119 -16.92 1.23 -2.23
N ILE A 120 -16.34 0.50 -1.27
CA ILE A 120 -16.54 0.77 0.15
C ILE A 120 -15.76 2.03 0.49
N ARG A 121 -16.44 3.19 0.55
CA ARG A 121 -15.79 4.47 0.87
C ARG A 121 -15.16 4.41 2.25
N PRO A 122 -14.02 5.09 2.48
CA PRO A 122 -13.31 5.04 3.75
C PRO A 122 -13.99 5.93 4.81
N CYS A 123 -15.27 5.67 5.10
CA CYS A 123 -16.04 6.39 6.11
C CYS A 123 -15.37 6.32 7.48
N GLY A 124 -15.25 7.46 8.15
CA GLY A 124 -14.47 7.62 9.38
C GLY A 124 -13.00 7.99 9.17
N TRP A 125 -12.52 8.10 7.92
CA TRP A 125 -11.13 8.48 7.61
C TRP A 125 -11.06 9.88 7.00
N ASN A 126 -9.91 10.55 7.13
CA ASN A 126 -9.60 11.77 6.40
C ASN A 126 -8.61 11.45 5.27
N ARG A 127 -8.90 11.88 4.04
CA ARG A 127 -8.07 11.61 2.87
C ARG A 127 -7.32 12.86 2.42
N ALA A 128 -6.00 12.80 2.44
CA ALA A 128 -5.16 13.67 1.64
C ALA A 128 -5.00 13.08 0.23
N ALA A 129 -5.29 13.87 -0.80
CA ALA A 129 -5.11 13.45 -2.18
C ALA A 129 -3.64 13.56 -2.60
N LEU A 130 -3.17 12.57 -3.35
CA LEU A 130 -1.85 12.60 -3.98
C LEU A 130 -1.93 13.26 -5.35
N TYR A 131 -0.86 13.95 -5.76
CA TYR A 131 -0.80 14.53 -7.09
C TYR A 131 -0.48 13.45 -8.13
N VAL A 132 -1.50 13.05 -8.89
CA VAL A 132 -1.44 11.90 -9.81
C VAL A 132 -1.91 12.20 -11.22
N LEU A 133 -2.41 13.41 -11.47
CA LEU A 133 -2.87 13.82 -12.80
C LEU A 133 -1.68 13.85 -13.76
N ASP A 134 -1.87 13.22 -14.91
CA ASP A 134 -0.90 13.14 -16.02
C ASP A 134 0.45 12.51 -15.62
N LYS A 135 0.48 11.77 -14.51
CA LYS A 135 1.67 11.05 -14.03
C LYS A 135 1.76 9.62 -14.57
N TYR A 136 0.70 9.11 -15.20
CA TYR A 136 0.61 7.74 -15.68
C TYR A 136 0.36 7.67 -17.18
N SER A 137 0.95 6.66 -17.81
CA SER A 137 0.62 6.30 -19.19
C SER A 137 -0.86 5.90 -19.32
N GLY A 138 -1.46 6.24 -20.46
CA GLY A 138 -2.88 6.00 -20.72
C GLY A 138 -3.83 7.09 -20.17
N GLY A 139 -3.29 8.21 -19.67
CA GLY A 139 -4.08 9.35 -19.21
C GLY A 139 -4.78 9.12 -17.85
N ASN A 140 -5.83 9.90 -17.58
CA ASN A 140 -6.47 9.95 -16.26
C ASN A 140 -7.78 9.14 -16.14
N GLN A 141 -8.17 8.36 -17.17
CA GLN A 141 -9.44 7.62 -17.18
C GLN A 141 -9.58 6.63 -16.01
N TRP A 142 -8.46 6.05 -15.55
CA TRP A 142 -8.39 5.17 -14.39
C TRP A 142 -8.94 5.80 -13.08
N LEU A 143 -8.92 7.14 -12.95
CA LEU A 143 -9.48 7.87 -11.80
C LEU A 143 -11.00 8.06 -11.88
N GLY A 144 -11.61 7.76 -13.03
CA GLY A 144 -13.02 7.96 -13.30
C GLY A 144 -13.96 7.17 -12.38
N THR A 145 -15.24 7.22 -12.74
CA THR A 145 -16.31 6.49 -12.05
C THR A 145 -16.99 5.45 -12.93
N GLY A 146 -16.77 5.49 -14.25
CA GLY A 146 -17.38 4.61 -15.24
C GLY A 146 -16.64 3.29 -15.46
N ASN A 147 -16.94 2.67 -16.60
CA ASN A 147 -16.49 1.32 -16.96
C ASN A 147 -14.99 1.24 -17.30
N ASP A 148 -14.40 2.37 -17.69
CA ASP A 148 -12.99 2.53 -18.02
C ASP A 148 -12.13 2.90 -16.80
N ALA A 149 -12.78 3.19 -15.68
CA ALA A 149 -12.10 3.46 -14.43
C ALA A 149 -11.54 2.19 -13.80
N TRP A 150 -10.52 2.37 -12.96
CA TRP A 150 -9.97 1.27 -12.18
C TRP A 150 -10.72 1.15 -10.85
N PRO A 151 -10.97 -0.06 -10.34
CA PRO A 151 -11.52 -0.28 -9.01
C PRO A 151 -10.64 0.28 -7.90
N VAL A 152 -11.24 0.58 -6.75
CA VAL A 152 -10.53 1.09 -5.59
C VAL A 152 -10.05 -0.07 -4.73
N SER A 153 -8.79 -0.01 -4.30
CA SER A 153 -8.24 -0.91 -3.29
C SER A 153 -7.48 -0.15 -2.21
N TYR A 154 -7.28 -0.80 -1.08
CA TYR A 154 -6.59 -0.29 0.08
C TYR A 154 -5.37 -1.15 0.36
N HIS A 155 -4.23 -0.50 0.55
CA HIS A 155 -2.99 -1.16 0.95
C HIS A 155 -2.64 -0.74 2.38
N ALA A 156 -2.62 -1.72 3.27
CA ALA A 156 -2.20 -1.58 4.65
C ALA A 156 -0.83 -2.25 4.83
N LYS A 157 0.04 -1.65 5.64
CA LYS A 157 1.46 -2.04 5.75
C LYS A 157 1.66 -3.54 6.07
N ASN A 158 0.76 -4.13 6.85
CA ASN A 158 0.88 -5.52 7.29
C ASN A 158 -0.07 -6.47 6.53
N ILE A 159 -0.60 -6.07 5.35
CA ILE A 159 -1.26 -7.01 4.45
C ILE A 159 -0.20 -7.69 3.58
N ASP A 160 -0.04 -9.00 3.75
CA ASP A 160 0.91 -9.80 2.98
C ASP A 160 0.35 -11.19 2.62
N GLY A 161 1.17 -11.98 1.90
CA GLY A 161 0.79 -13.31 1.41
C GLY A 161 0.56 -14.37 2.48
N SER A 162 0.91 -14.13 3.74
CA SER A 162 0.51 -15.03 4.84
C SER A 162 -0.98 -14.94 5.15
N LEU A 163 -1.62 -13.80 4.82
CA LEU A 163 -3.06 -13.57 5.04
C LEU A 163 -3.94 -14.16 3.95
N GLY A 164 -3.35 -14.51 2.81
CA GLY A 164 -4.00 -15.06 1.65
C GLY A 164 -3.11 -16.12 1.03
N VAL A 165 -3.27 -17.36 1.48
CA VAL A 165 -2.77 -18.54 0.76
C VAL A 165 -3.25 -18.40 -0.68
N ILE A 166 -2.30 -18.16 -1.60
CA ILE A 166 -2.60 -18.04 -3.01
C ILE A 166 -2.97 -19.43 -3.50
N VAL A 167 -4.24 -19.61 -3.82
CA VAL A 167 -4.62 -20.47 -4.92
C VAL A 167 -5.29 -19.53 -5.92
N ALA A 168 -4.54 -19.11 -6.92
CA ALA A 168 -5.13 -18.41 -8.05
C ALA A 168 -6.06 -19.41 -8.76
N HIS A 169 -7.37 -19.16 -8.78
CA HIS A 169 -8.28 -19.98 -9.59
C HIS A 169 -7.83 -19.91 -11.06
N LYS A 170 -7.37 -21.05 -11.60
CA LYS A 170 -7.25 -21.27 -13.05
C LYS A 170 -8.48 -22.01 -13.60
N GLY A 171 -9.67 -21.69 -13.10
CA GLY A 171 -10.93 -22.38 -13.45
C GLY A 171 -12.03 -21.41 -13.85
N LYS A 172 -13.05 -21.92 -14.55
CA LYS A 172 -14.29 -21.17 -14.83
C LYS A 172 -15.02 -20.82 -13.51
N PRO A 173 -15.85 -19.76 -13.47
CA PRO A 173 -16.46 -19.23 -12.24
C PRO A 173 -17.24 -20.24 -11.38
N ASP A 174 -17.59 -21.38 -11.96
CA ASP A 174 -18.43 -22.44 -11.46
C ASP A 174 -17.66 -23.60 -10.77
N ASP A 175 -16.32 -23.62 -10.87
CA ASP A 175 -15.46 -24.59 -10.16
C ASP A 175 -14.84 -23.95 -8.90
N THR A 176 -15.52 -24.12 -7.76
CA THR A 176 -15.00 -23.72 -6.44
C THR A 176 -14.37 -24.93 -5.74
N PRO A 177 -13.03 -25.05 -5.61
CA PRO A 177 -12.41 -26.11 -4.81
C PRO A 177 -12.74 -25.90 -3.33
N GLY A 178 -12.95 -26.99 -2.60
CA GLY A 178 -13.18 -26.94 -1.16
C GLY A 178 -11.95 -26.43 -0.38
N PHE A 179 -12.14 -25.93 0.84
CA PHE A 179 -11.07 -25.45 1.74
C PHE A 179 -9.91 -26.45 1.92
N LEU A 180 -10.20 -27.75 1.87
CA LEU A 180 -9.21 -28.81 1.97
C LEU A 180 -8.42 -29.04 0.66
N GLU A 181 -9.04 -28.86 -0.51
CA GLU A 181 -8.36 -28.89 -1.80
C GLU A 181 -7.52 -27.64 -2.03
N ALA A 182 -7.97 -26.50 -1.53
CA ALA A 182 -7.21 -25.26 -1.45
C ALA A 182 -5.95 -25.42 -0.59
N GLY A 183 -6.07 -26.04 0.60
CA GLY A 183 -4.95 -26.36 1.46
C GLY A 183 -4.00 -27.40 0.85
N ALA A 184 -4.53 -28.41 0.16
CA ALA A 184 -3.70 -29.38 -0.56
C ALA A 184 -2.98 -28.73 -1.76
N ALA A 185 -3.64 -27.84 -2.50
CA ALA A 185 -3.03 -27.06 -3.57
C ALA A 185 -1.97 -26.08 -3.04
N SER A 186 -2.12 -25.52 -1.84
CA SER A 186 -1.09 -24.67 -1.23
C SER A 186 0.13 -25.44 -0.73
N VAL A 187 -0.03 -26.72 -0.39
CA VAL A 187 1.08 -27.63 -0.06
C VAL A 187 1.78 -28.14 -1.33
N ILE A 188 1.09 -28.18 -2.47
CA ILE A 188 1.68 -28.55 -3.78
C ILE A 188 2.24 -27.32 -4.52
N GLN A 189 1.72 -26.12 -4.25
CA GLN A 189 2.13 -24.83 -4.83
C GLN A 189 2.83 -23.93 -3.79
N GLU A 190 3.77 -24.49 -3.03
CA GLU A 190 4.62 -23.77 -2.06
C GLU A 190 5.29 -22.50 -2.65
N HIS A 191 5.34 -22.37 -3.98
CA HIS A 191 6.05 -21.32 -4.70
C HIS A 191 5.24 -20.06 -5.06
N THR A 192 3.98 -19.89 -4.62
CA THR A 192 3.22 -18.67 -4.99
C THR A 192 2.76 -17.82 -3.82
N ALA A 193 2.53 -18.38 -2.63
CA ALA A 193 2.17 -17.60 -1.45
C ALA A 193 3.27 -16.57 -1.13
N GLY A 194 2.92 -15.28 -1.06
CA GLY A 194 3.88 -14.19 -0.86
C GLY A 194 4.51 -13.61 -2.13
N ASN A 195 4.29 -14.21 -3.31
CA ASN A 195 4.83 -13.69 -4.58
C ASN A 195 3.97 -12.59 -5.21
N GLY A 196 3.71 -11.52 -4.46
CA GLY A 196 2.98 -10.38 -4.99
C GLY A 196 2.74 -9.24 -4.00
N VAL A 197 2.08 -8.21 -4.51
CA VAL A 197 1.60 -7.07 -3.72
C VAL A 197 0.12 -7.23 -3.44
N TYR A 198 -0.26 -7.17 -2.17
CA TYR A 198 -1.62 -7.41 -1.71
C TYR A 198 -2.34 -6.10 -1.39
N SER A 199 -3.64 -6.08 -1.68
CA SER A 199 -4.55 -5.00 -1.31
C SER A 199 -5.96 -5.56 -1.11
N THR A 200 -6.87 -4.75 -0.56
CA THR A 200 -8.25 -5.16 -0.27
C THR A 200 -9.24 -4.10 -0.73
N PRO A 201 -10.42 -4.45 -1.28
CA PRO A 201 -11.49 -3.48 -1.50
C PRO A 201 -12.18 -3.03 -0.20
N ASP A 202 -11.94 -3.71 0.94
CA ASP A 202 -12.54 -3.40 2.23
C ASP A 202 -11.62 -2.57 3.13
N ILE A 203 -12.01 -1.33 3.39
CA ILE A 203 -11.29 -0.44 4.31
C ILE A 203 -11.24 -0.98 5.74
N LYS A 204 -12.24 -1.76 6.20
CA LYS A 204 -12.23 -2.35 7.55
C LYS A 204 -11.20 -3.46 7.65
N MET A 205 -11.05 -4.26 6.60
CA MET A 205 -9.96 -5.22 6.47
C MET A 205 -8.61 -4.49 6.49
N ALA A 206 -8.44 -3.41 5.72
CA ALA A 206 -7.22 -2.60 5.74
C ALA A 206 -6.92 -1.99 7.12
N GLU A 207 -7.94 -1.54 7.86
CA GLU A 207 -7.76 -0.97 9.21
C GLU A 207 -7.12 -1.97 10.18
N LYS A 208 -7.44 -3.26 10.08
CA LYS A 208 -6.89 -4.31 10.96
C LYS A 208 -5.37 -4.49 10.80
N TYR A 209 -4.84 -4.18 9.61
CA TYR A 209 -3.44 -4.40 9.25
C TYR A 209 -2.69 -3.10 8.94
N CYS A 210 -3.28 -1.95 9.27
CA CYS A 210 -2.67 -0.65 9.05
C CYS A 210 -1.47 -0.43 9.97
N LYS A 211 -0.59 0.51 9.58
CA LYS A 211 0.43 1.01 10.50
C LYS A 211 -0.20 2.06 11.41
N THR A 212 0.20 2.06 12.67
CA THR A 212 -0.06 3.16 13.60
C THR A 212 1.21 3.92 13.92
N PHE A 213 1.09 5.22 14.18
CA PHE A 213 2.20 6.05 14.66
C PHE A 213 1.67 7.11 15.63
N LYS A 214 2.52 7.52 16.59
CA LYS A 214 2.21 8.63 17.49
C LYS A 214 2.73 9.93 16.88
N SER A 215 1.84 10.89 16.65
CA SER A 215 2.18 12.17 16.06
C SER A 215 2.89 13.07 17.08
N LYS A 216 3.92 13.80 16.63
CA LYS A 216 4.56 14.84 17.46
C LYS A 216 3.82 16.17 17.37
N VAL A 217 2.90 16.32 16.41
CA VAL A 217 2.11 17.54 16.21
C VAL A 217 1.11 17.74 17.35
N ASP A 218 0.38 16.68 17.71
CA ASP A 218 -0.68 16.75 18.73
C ASP A 218 -0.60 15.65 19.79
N GLY A 219 0.41 14.78 19.74
CA GLY A 219 0.61 13.68 20.69
C GLY A 219 -0.33 12.49 20.52
N LYS A 220 -1.24 12.51 19.54
CA LYS A 220 -2.22 11.43 19.33
C LYS A 220 -1.66 10.30 18.48
N THR A 221 -2.24 9.12 18.62
CA THR A 221 -1.94 7.98 17.75
C THR A 221 -2.86 8.00 16.53
N TYR A 222 -2.30 7.80 15.36
CA TYR A 222 -3.00 7.74 14.09
C TYR A 222 -2.77 6.42 13.40
N LYS A 223 -3.81 5.92 12.74
CA LYS A 223 -3.81 4.83 11.75
C LYS A 223 -3.58 5.42 10.37
N VAL A 224 -2.78 4.74 9.54
CA VAL A 224 -2.49 5.17 8.17
C VAL A 224 -2.65 4.03 7.16
N VAL A 225 -3.36 4.31 6.05
CA VAL A 225 -3.63 3.38 4.94
C VAL A 225 -3.44 4.09 3.61
N LEU A 226 -2.91 3.38 2.61
CA LEU A 226 -2.82 3.87 1.24
C LEU A 226 -4.08 3.51 0.47
N GLN A 227 -4.68 4.49 -0.19
CA GLN A 227 -5.80 4.28 -1.10
C GLN A 227 -5.30 4.30 -2.54
N ASN A 228 -5.63 3.22 -3.25
CA ASN A 228 -5.14 2.92 -4.58
C ASN A 228 -6.28 2.72 -5.56
N ARG A 229 -5.94 2.80 -6.83
CA ARG A 229 -6.68 2.22 -7.93
C ARG A 229 -5.91 1.01 -8.43
N ILE A 230 -6.60 -0.09 -8.70
CA ILE A 230 -5.97 -1.32 -9.16
C ILE A 230 -6.43 -1.65 -10.57
N ASN A 231 -5.51 -2.07 -11.43
CA ASN A 231 -5.83 -2.48 -12.79
C ASN A 231 -6.60 -3.81 -12.74
N PRO A 232 -7.88 -3.83 -13.16
CA PRO A 232 -8.70 -5.03 -13.10
C PRO A 232 -8.14 -6.17 -13.96
N GLN A 233 -7.37 -5.87 -15.00
CA GLN A 233 -6.78 -6.87 -15.90
C GLN A 233 -5.48 -7.49 -15.37
N LYS A 234 -4.85 -6.88 -14.36
CA LYS A 234 -3.54 -7.33 -13.84
C LYS A 234 -3.61 -7.89 -12.42
N ARG A 235 -4.72 -7.71 -11.72
CA ARG A 235 -4.94 -8.31 -10.40
C ARG A 235 -5.51 -9.73 -10.53
N ALA A 236 -5.20 -10.56 -9.55
CA ALA A 236 -5.91 -11.81 -9.30
C ALA A 236 -6.77 -11.67 -8.04
N VAL A 237 -7.92 -12.35 -8.04
CA VAL A 237 -8.77 -12.51 -6.85
C VAL A 237 -8.23 -13.71 -6.05
N CYS A 238 -8.00 -13.51 -4.76
CA CYS A 238 -7.56 -14.57 -3.86
C CYS A 238 -8.75 -15.41 -3.39
N GLN A 239 -8.49 -16.63 -2.90
CA GLN A 239 -9.54 -17.47 -2.30
C GLN A 239 -10.21 -16.83 -1.08
N ARG A 240 -9.44 -16.05 -0.33
CA ARG A 240 -10.01 -15.22 0.72
C ARG A 240 -10.75 -14.07 0.06
N GLU A 241 -12.06 -14.07 0.26
CA GLU A 241 -12.92 -12.95 -0.10
C GLU A 241 -12.32 -11.64 0.44
N ASP A 242 -12.44 -10.57 -0.35
CA ASP A 242 -11.88 -9.25 -0.06
C ASP A 242 -10.35 -9.13 -0.03
N LEU A 243 -9.60 -10.03 -0.68
CA LEU A 243 -8.18 -9.82 -0.98
C LEU A 243 -7.89 -9.91 -2.48
N TRP A 244 -7.09 -8.96 -2.96
CA TRP A 244 -6.56 -8.91 -4.31
C TRP A 244 -5.05 -8.92 -4.28
N VAL A 245 -4.45 -9.56 -5.29
CA VAL A 245 -3.00 -9.64 -5.45
C VAL A 245 -2.59 -9.21 -6.84
N VAL A 246 -1.52 -8.42 -6.93
CA VAL A 246 -0.73 -8.27 -8.16
C VAL A 246 0.42 -9.24 -8.06
N TYR A 247 0.33 -10.33 -8.81
CA TYR A 247 1.34 -11.38 -8.82
C TYR A 247 2.63 -10.87 -9.48
N ILE A 248 3.76 -11.17 -8.84
CA ILE A 248 5.08 -10.88 -9.36
C ILE A 248 5.71 -12.23 -9.74
N PRO A 249 5.88 -12.52 -11.05
CA PRO A 249 6.46 -13.78 -11.47
C PRO A 249 7.89 -13.98 -10.98
N ASP A 250 8.28 -15.25 -10.85
CA ASP A 250 9.66 -15.61 -10.52
C ASP A 250 10.64 -15.17 -11.63
N GLY A 251 11.91 -15.01 -11.26
CA GLY A 251 12.98 -14.65 -12.18
C GLY A 251 12.94 -13.20 -12.71
N LYS A 252 12.07 -12.34 -12.17
CA LYS A 252 12.04 -10.91 -12.49
C LYS A 252 13.14 -10.16 -11.73
N ASN A 253 13.83 -9.25 -12.40
CA ASN A 253 14.73 -8.32 -11.74
C ASN A 253 13.96 -7.15 -11.09
N ASP A 254 14.63 -6.32 -10.28
CA ASP A 254 13.97 -5.25 -9.53
C ASP A 254 13.27 -4.20 -10.40
N LEU A 255 13.85 -3.86 -11.55
CA LEU A 255 13.22 -2.94 -12.49
C LEU A 255 11.91 -3.53 -13.04
N GLN A 256 11.92 -4.83 -13.39
CA GLN A 256 10.73 -5.53 -13.85
C GLN A 256 9.67 -5.68 -12.76
N ARG A 257 10.06 -6.01 -11.53
CA ARG A 257 9.15 -6.11 -10.37
C ARG A 257 8.43 -4.78 -10.13
N ARG A 258 9.19 -3.67 -10.14
CA ARG A 258 8.65 -2.31 -10.03
C ARG A 258 7.69 -2.03 -11.17
N ALA A 259 8.09 -2.21 -12.42
CA ALA A 259 7.23 -1.97 -13.58
C ALA A 259 5.88 -2.73 -13.49
N ILE A 260 5.89 -4.00 -13.06
CA ILE A 260 4.66 -4.78 -12.84
C ILE A 260 3.74 -4.08 -11.84
N VAL A 261 4.25 -3.67 -10.68
CA VAL A 261 3.44 -2.98 -9.67
C VAL A 261 2.98 -1.62 -10.18
N GLN A 262 3.87 -0.87 -10.84
CA GLN A 262 3.58 0.48 -11.36
C GLN A 262 2.43 0.47 -12.37
N GLU A 263 2.39 -0.54 -13.25
CA GLU A 263 1.33 -0.68 -14.25
C GLU A 263 0.03 -1.30 -13.69
N SER A 264 0.06 -1.78 -12.44
CA SER A 264 -1.05 -2.53 -11.84
C SER A 264 -1.71 -1.80 -10.66
N ILE A 265 -0.98 -0.98 -9.91
CA ILE A 265 -1.47 -0.26 -8.73
C ILE A 265 -1.08 1.20 -8.85
N ARG A 266 -2.07 2.07 -8.80
CA ARG A 266 -1.92 3.53 -8.85
C ARG A 266 -2.43 4.13 -7.56
N PRO A 267 -1.55 4.50 -6.61
CA PRO A 267 -1.99 5.25 -5.44
C PRO A 267 -2.58 6.60 -5.81
N TYR A 268 -3.54 7.06 -5.02
CA TYR A 268 -4.11 8.41 -5.19
C TYR A 268 -4.54 9.09 -3.89
N GLY A 269 -4.49 8.40 -2.76
CA GLY A 269 -4.83 8.98 -1.46
C GLY A 269 -4.05 8.39 -0.30
N LEU A 270 -3.73 9.26 0.65
CA LEU A 270 -3.23 8.89 1.98
C LEU A 270 -4.39 9.04 2.97
N LEU A 271 -4.81 7.94 3.58
CA LEU A 271 -5.88 7.92 4.56
C LEU A 271 -5.33 7.95 5.97
N MET A 272 -5.89 8.84 6.79
CA MET A 272 -5.54 8.97 8.21
C MET A 272 -6.78 8.93 9.08
N LYS A 273 -6.67 8.28 10.24
CA LYS A 273 -7.73 8.17 11.22
C LYS A 273 -7.13 8.13 12.63
N PRO A 274 -7.62 8.90 13.62
CA PRO A 274 -7.21 8.73 15.01
C PRO A 274 -7.43 7.27 15.46
N ALA A 275 -6.44 6.70 16.15
CA ALA A 275 -6.42 5.28 16.51
C ALA A 275 -7.46 4.91 17.57
#